data_AF-A0A8T4JAH0-F1
#
_entry.id   AF-A0A8T4JAH0-F1
#
_cell.length_a   1.000
_cell.length_b   1.000
_cell.length_c   1.000
_cell.angle_alpha   90.00
_cell.angle_beta   90.00
_cell.angle_gamma   90.00
#
_symmetry.space_group_name_H-M   'P 1'
#
loop_
_entity.id
_entity.type
_entity.pdbx_description
1 polymer ?
#
loop_
_entity_poly.entity_id
_entity_poly.type
_entity_poly.pdbx_seq_one_letter_code
_entity_poly.pdbx_strand_id
1 'polypeptide(L)'
;GEWYASCKRNGIPIVNDVVGELESKGCVPCNATENAKNTIEIVWGWFVALGVTKNKNMPELKCFEQFKSHDEDTIMGYYEKQTNKIFINKEFDTNTKTFVEELIHYVGEVEDFSRNWQEFALSMIVSACE
;
A
#
# COMPACT_ATOMS: atom_id res chain seq x y z
N GLY A 1 5.88 -25.95 8.14
CA GLY A 1 6.27 -27.23 7.54
C GLY A 1 7.68 -27.59 7.93
N GLU A 2 7.92 -28.81 8.41
CA GLU A 2 9.23 -29.27 8.91
C GLU A 2 10.36 -29.15 7.88
N TRP A 3 10.04 -29.22 6.59
CA TRP A 3 10.96 -29.00 5.47
C TRP A 3 11.61 -27.60 5.53
N TYR A 4 10.79 -26.53 5.65
CA TYR A 4 11.29 -25.14 5.64
C TYR A 4 12.20 -24.87 6.85
N ALA A 5 11.83 -25.43 8.01
CA ALA A 5 12.64 -25.34 9.22
C ALA A 5 13.99 -26.08 9.06
N SER A 6 14.01 -27.21 8.36
CA SER A 6 15.24 -27.97 8.09
C SER A 6 16.18 -27.23 7.14
N CYS A 7 15.65 -26.63 6.06
CA CYS A 7 16.44 -25.85 5.13
C CYS A 7 17.07 -24.63 5.79
N LYS A 8 16.30 -23.90 6.60
CA LYS A 8 16.81 -22.76 7.37
C LYS A 8 17.92 -23.15 8.35
N ARG A 9 17.80 -24.29 9.03
CA ARG A 9 18.86 -24.82 9.92
C ARG A 9 20.14 -25.22 9.21
N ASN A 10 20.07 -25.57 7.93
CA ASN A 10 21.22 -25.98 7.12
C ASN A 10 21.74 -24.84 6.21
N GLY A 11 21.28 -23.59 6.42
CA GLY A 11 21.71 -22.44 5.62
C GLY A 11 21.25 -22.48 4.15
N ILE A 12 20.24 -23.30 3.84
CA ILE A 12 19.63 -23.36 2.51
C ILE A 12 18.52 -22.30 2.46
N PRO A 13 18.62 -21.27 1.59
CA PRO A 13 17.58 -20.26 1.47
C PRO A 13 16.26 -20.90 1.06
N ILE A 14 15.19 -20.55 1.76
CA ILE A 14 13.83 -20.95 1.35
C ILE A 14 13.23 -19.87 0.46
N VAL A 15 12.16 -20.19 -0.28
CA VAL A 15 11.57 -19.25 -1.24
C VAL A 15 11.28 -17.88 -0.59
N ASN A 16 10.74 -17.89 0.63
CA ASN A 16 10.44 -16.68 1.42
C ASN A 16 11.69 -15.86 1.83
N ASP A 17 12.89 -16.43 1.78
CA ASP A 17 14.14 -15.72 2.05
C ASP A 17 14.67 -15.02 0.78
N VAL A 18 14.13 -15.35 -0.39
CA VAL A 18 14.63 -14.91 -1.71
C VAL A 18 13.64 -14.01 -2.42
N VAL A 19 12.33 -14.23 -2.24
CA VAL A 19 11.29 -13.41 -2.86
C VAL A 19 10.91 -12.22 -1.98
N GLY A 20 10.78 -11.04 -2.59
CA GLY A 20 10.23 -9.86 -1.93
C GLY A 20 8.74 -10.05 -1.58
N GLU A 21 8.21 -9.18 -0.72
CA GLU A 21 6.81 -9.29 -0.27
C GLU A 21 5.83 -9.31 -1.46
N LEU A 22 6.04 -8.45 -2.46
CA LEU A 22 5.22 -8.45 -3.66
C LEU A 22 5.37 -9.70 -4.51
N GLU A 23 6.60 -10.16 -4.71
CA GLU A 23 6.88 -11.36 -5.50
C GLU A 23 6.24 -12.59 -4.85
N SER A 24 6.22 -12.66 -3.52
CA SER A 24 5.53 -13.72 -2.77
C SER A 24 4.00 -13.70 -2.94
N LYS A 25 3.44 -12.56 -3.33
CA LYS A 25 2.02 -12.32 -3.57
C LYS A 25 1.64 -12.36 -5.07
N GLY A 26 2.56 -12.79 -5.93
CA GLY A 26 2.34 -12.82 -7.38
C GLY A 26 2.31 -11.43 -8.02
N CYS A 27 2.87 -10.41 -7.36
CA CYS A 27 2.89 -9.04 -7.85
C CYS A 27 4.26 -8.68 -8.43
N VAL A 28 4.26 -7.96 -9.55
CA VAL A 28 5.46 -7.43 -10.17
C VAL A 28 5.46 -5.90 -10.12
N PRO A 29 6.38 -5.29 -9.36
CA PRO A 29 6.50 -3.84 -9.29
C PRO A 29 6.81 -3.21 -10.65
N CYS A 30 6.23 -2.05 -10.92
CA CYS A 30 6.51 -1.26 -12.11
C CYS A 30 6.44 0.24 -11.79
N ASN A 31 6.78 1.07 -12.78
CA ASN A 31 6.68 2.52 -12.63
C ASN A 31 5.21 2.95 -12.52
N ALA A 32 4.96 3.99 -11.73
CA ALA A 32 3.64 4.59 -11.62
C ALA A 32 3.15 5.04 -13.01
N THR A 33 1.91 4.69 -13.34
CA THR A 33 1.24 5.20 -14.55
C THR A 33 0.96 6.68 -14.40
N GLU A 34 0.71 7.37 -15.51
CA GLU A 34 0.38 8.80 -15.46
C GLU A 34 -0.94 9.06 -14.74
N ASN A 35 -1.93 8.18 -14.93
CA ASN A 35 -3.18 8.21 -14.18
C ASN A 35 -2.94 8.06 -12.66
N ALA A 36 -2.05 7.15 -12.25
CA ALA A 36 -1.73 6.95 -10.85
C ALA A 36 -1.10 8.20 -10.22
N LYS A 37 -0.18 8.85 -10.95
CA LYS A 37 0.45 10.11 -10.51
C LYS A 37 -0.57 11.24 -10.36
N ASN A 38 -1.41 11.43 -11.36
CA ASN A 38 -2.47 12.44 -11.29
C ASN A 38 -3.44 12.16 -10.13
N THR A 39 -3.78 10.89 -9.92
CA THR A 39 -4.69 10.48 -8.85
C THR A 39 -4.08 10.70 -7.46
N ILE A 40 -2.82 10.32 -7.23
CA ILE A 40 -2.17 10.59 -5.94
C ILE A 40 -2.03 12.08 -5.66
N GLU A 41 -1.75 12.91 -6.68
CA GLU A 41 -1.66 14.36 -6.50
C GLU A 41 -3.00 14.96 -6.06
N ILE A 42 -4.12 14.52 -6.67
CA ILE A 42 -5.47 14.94 -6.28
C ILE A 42 -5.76 14.52 -4.84
N VAL A 43 -5.56 13.24 -4.51
CA VAL A 43 -5.89 12.71 -3.18
C VAL A 43 -4.99 13.32 -2.12
N TRP A 44 -3.70 13.49 -2.40
CA TRP A 44 -2.77 14.19 -1.52
C TRP A 44 -3.20 15.64 -1.29
N GLY A 45 -3.70 16.32 -2.32
CA GLY A 45 -4.32 17.64 -2.21
C GLY A 45 -5.45 17.69 -1.19
N TRP A 46 -6.26 16.63 -1.07
CA TRP A 46 -7.30 16.52 -0.03
C TRP A 46 -6.69 16.43 1.38
N PHE A 47 -5.64 15.62 1.56
CA PHE A 47 -4.95 15.52 2.85
C PHE A 47 -4.32 16.87 3.28
N VAL A 48 -3.76 17.62 2.32
CA VAL A 48 -3.23 18.97 2.54
C VAL A 48 -4.36 19.93 2.93
N ALA A 49 -5.46 19.94 2.19
CA ALA A 49 -6.61 20.81 2.45
C ALA A 49 -7.23 20.56 3.83
N LEU A 50 -7.28 19.30 4.26
CA LEU A 50 -7.76 18.89 5.58
C LEU A 50 -6.74 19.11 6.72
N GLY A 51 -5.49 19.49 6.40
CA GLY A 51 -4.44 19.70 7.40
C GLY A 51 -3.97 18.42 8.10
N VAL A 52 -4.22 17.24 7.51
CA VAL A 52 -3.99 15.94 8.16
C VAL A 52 -2.65 15.28 7.77
N THR A 53 -1.81 15.94 6.98
CA THR A 53 -0.53 15.37 6.48
C THR A 53 0.51 15.06 7.56
N LYS A 54 0.30 15.50 8.80
CA LYS A 54 1.25 15.36 9.92
C LYS A 54 2.68 15.81 9.57
N ASN A 55 2.81 16.90 8.81
CA ASN A 55 4.09 17.43 8.32
C ASN A 55 4.88 16.49 7.40
N LYS A 56 4.24 15.45 6.85
CA LYS A 56 4.85 14.56 5.85
C LYS A 56 4.72 15.17 4.46
N ASN A 57 5.68 14.83 3.59
CA ASN A 57 5.57 15.08 2.15
C ASN A 57 4.75 13.96 1.48
N MET A 58 4.29 14.21 0.25
CA MET A 58 3.67 13.18 -0.56
C MET A 58 4.64 11.99 -0.72
N PRO A 59 4.21 10.75 -0.51
CA PRO A 59 5.09 9.59 -0.62
C PRO A 59 5.48 9.34 -2.08
N GLU A 60 6.58 8.61 -2.28
CA GLU A 60 6.90 8.06 -3.60
C GLU A 60 5.86 7.00 -3.97
N LEU A 61 5.38 7.07 -5.22
CA LEU A 61 4.40 6.15 -5.77
C LEU A 61 5.05 5.18 -6.75
N LYS A 62 4.70 3.90 -6.61
CA LYS A 62 4.93 2.85 -7.59
C LYS A 62 3.61 2.19 -7.97
N CYS A 63 3.63 1.45 -9.08
CA CYS A 63 2.54 0.54 -9.42
C CYS A 63 3.01 -0.90 -9.34
N PHE A 64 2.07 -1.83 -9.46
CA PHE A 64 2.38 -3.22 -9.71
C PHE A 64 1.32 -3.86 -10.61
N GLU A 65 1.67 -4.96 -11.23
CA GLU A 65 0.74 -5.87 -11.90
C GLU A 65 0.60 -7.13 -11.04
N GLN A 66 -0.62 -7.63 -10.86
CA GLN A 66 -0.87 -8.87 -10.10
C GLN A 66 -1.14 -10.02 -11.06
N PHE A 67 -0.31 -11.05 -11.01
CA PHE A 67 -0.60 -12.32 -11.67
C PHE A 67 -1.53 -13.11 -10.76
N LYS A 68 -2.77 -13.26 -11.21
CA LYS A 68 -3.84 -13.83 -10.37
C LYS A 68 -4.29 -15.19 -10.89
N SER A 69 -4.36 -16.18 -10.00
CA SER A 69 -5.16 -17.38 -10.24
C SER A 69 -6.65 -17.11 -9.91
N HIS A 70 -7.58 -17.95 -10.39
CA HIS A 70 -9.03 -17.67 -10.27
C HIS A 70 -9.54 -17.53 -8.82
N ASP A 71 -8.82 -18.05 -7.83
CA ASP A 71 -9.26 -18.12 -6.42
C ASP A 71 -8.55 -17.13 -5.49
N GLU A 72 -7.65 -16.28 -6.00
CA GLU A 72 -6.90 -15.32 -5.18
C GLU A 72 -7.68 -14.01 -4.97
N ASP A 73 -7.43 -13.31 -3.87
CA ASP A 73 -7.99 -11.97 -3.60
C ASP A 73 -7.24 -10.88 -4.37
N THR A 74 -7.96 -9.82 -4.78
CA THR A 74 -7.34 -8.70 -5.53
C THR A 74 -6.65 -7.78 -4.55
N ILE A 75 -5.34 -7.58 -4.74
CA ILE A 75 -4.59 -6.58 -4.01
C ILE A 75 -4.74 -5.27 -4.79
N MET A 76 -5.37 -4.27 -4.20
CA MET A 76 -5.64 -2.98 -4.86
C MET A 76 -4.50 -1.99 -4.63
N GLY A 77 -3.93 -1.99 -3.44
CA GLY A 77 -2.78 -1.18 -3.05
C GLY A 77 -2.11 -1.79 -1.83
N TYR A 78 -0.94 -1.25 -1.48
CA TYR A 78 -0.37 -1.39 -0.15
C TYR A 78 0.68 -0.29 0.11
N TYR A 79 0.91 0.01 1.37
CA TYR A 79 1.98 0.88 1.86
C TYR A 79 3.17 0.06 2.38
N GLU A 80 4.35 0.26 1.79
CA GLU A 80 5.59 -0.39 2.19
C GLU A 80 6.36 0.45 3.23
N LYS A 81 6.23 0.09 4.50
CA LYS A 81 6.84 0.83 5.63
C LYS A 81 8.37 0.93 5.58
N GLN A 82 9.06 -0.07 5.01
CA GLN A 82 10.52 -0.10 4.97
C GLN A 82 11.11 0.95 4.02
N THR A 83 10.46 1.15 2.87
CA THR A 83 10.92 2.08 1.83
C THR A 83 10.12 3.38 1.82
N ASN A 84 9.05 3.45 2.61
CA ASN A 84 8.15 4.58 2.73
C ASN A 84 7.44 4.91 1.40
N LYS A 85 7.04 3.86 0.66
CA LYS A 85 6.44 3.95 -0.67
C LYS A 85 5.02 3.40 -0.67
N ILE A 86 4.18 3.99 -1.51
CA ILE A 86 2.86 3.43 -1.81
C ILE A 86 2.94 2.71 -3.15
N PHE A 87 2.30 1.55 -3.21
CA PHE A 87 2.18 0.74 -4.40
C PHE A 87 0.71 0.56 -4.74
N ILE A 88 0.33 0.86 -5.98
CA ILE A 88 -1.06 0.74 -6.47
C ILE A 88 -1.12 -0.27 -7.60
N ASN A 89 -2.11 -1.15 -7.57
CA ASN A 89 -2.36 -2.06 -8.66
C ASN A 89 -2.74 -1.26 -9.91
N LYS A 90 -2.04 -1.51 -11.01
CA LYS A 90 -2.21 -0.79 -12.28
C LYS A 90 -3.64 -0.84 -12.82
N GLU A 91 -4.40 -1.90 -12.53
CA GLU A 91 -5.81 -2.01 -12.91
C GLU A 91 -6.73 -1.02 -12.17
N PHE A 92 -6.25 -0.46 -11.05
CA PHE A 92 -6.99 0.44 -10.17
C PHE A 92 -6.30 1.81 -10.05
N ASP A 93 -5.51 2.20 -11.06
CA ASP A 93 -4.67 3.40 -11.05
C ASP A 93 -5.43 4.75 -11.00
N THR A 94 -6.76 4.71 -11.08
CA THR A 94 -7.66 5.86 -10.93
C THR A 94 -8.60 5.73 -9.72
N ASN A 95 -8.51 4.63 -8.95
CA ASN A 95 -9.40 4.38 -7.84
C ASN A 95 -8.99 5.18 -6.60
N THR A 96 -9.52 6.39 -6.47
CA THR A 96 -9.22 7.31 -5.36
C THR A 96 -9.40 6.69 -3.97
N LYS A 97 -10.32 5.73 -3.78
CA LYS A 97 -10.53 5.07 -2.48
C LYS A 97 -9.29 4.31 -2.02
N THR A 98 -8.66 3.58 -2.93
CA THR A 98 -7.41 2.86 -2.66
C THR A 98 -6.29 3.85 -2.31
N PHE A 99 -6.16 4.95 -3.06
CA PHE A 99 -5.17 5.98 -2.73
C PHE A 99 -5.41 6.61 -1.35
N VAL A 100 -6.67 6.86 -0.96
CA VAL A 100 -7.01 7.36 0.38
C VAL A 100 -6.58 6.36 1.45
N GLU A 101 -6.92 5.08 1.29
CA GLU A 101 -6.56 4.01 2.22
C GLU A 101 -5.04 3.93 2.43
N GLU A 102 -4.26 3.84 1.34
CA GLU A 102 -2.80 3.76 1.45
C GLU A 102 -2.17 5.02 2.03
N LEU A 103 -2.74 6.20 1.73
CA LEU A 103 -2.29 7.45 2.34
C LEU A 103 -2.64 7.53 3.83
N ILE A 104 -3.74 6.92 4.29
CA ILE A 104 -4.04 6.78 5.72
C ILE A 104 -2.97 5.92 6.40
N HIS A 105 -2.55 4.80 5.80
CA HIS A 105 -1.45 3.99 6.34
C HIS A 105 -0.15 4.77 6.40
N TYR A 106 0.21 5.44 5.31
CA TYR A 106 1.43 6.24 5.22
C TYR A 106 1.46 7.39 6.23
N VAL A 107 0.41 8.21 6.28
CA VAL A 107 0.35 9.40 7.15
C VAL A 107 0.11 8.99 8.59
N GLY A 108 -0.86 8.11 8.80
CA GLY A 108 -1.32 7.64 10.09
C GLY A 108 -0.28 6.79 10.83
N GLU A 109 0.56 6.06 10.10
CA GLU A 109 1.42 4.98 10.61
C GLU A 109 0.61 3.91 11.36
N VAL A 110 -0.56 3.61 10.82
CA VAL A 110 -1.57 2.73 11.40
C VAL A 110 -1.71 1.46 10.58
N GLU A 111 -1.98 0.35 11.25
CA GLU A 111 -2.27 -0.93 10.61
C GLU A 111 -3.74 -1.03 10.20
N ASP A 112 -4.00 -1.87 9.19
CA ASP A 112 -5.34 -2.21 8.70
C ASP A 112 -6.30 -2.58 9.82
N PHE A 113 -7.53 -2.06 9.70
CA PHE A 113 -8.66 -2.34 10.60
C PHE A 113 -8.39 -2.06 12.10
N SER A 114 -7.27 -1.40 12.43
CA SER A 114 -6.99 -0.98 13.80
C SER A 114 -7.94 0.14 14.23
N ARG A 115 -8.18 0.27 15.53
CA ARG A 115 -8.98 1.39 16.07
C ARG A 115 -8.40 2.75 15.67
N ASN A 116 -7.07 2.86 15.68
CA ASN A 116 -6.37 4.08 15.27
C ASN A 116 -6.60 4.40 13.79
N TRP A 117 -6.63 3.38 12.92
CA TRP A 117 -6.98 3.56 11.52
C TRP A 117 -8.41 4.07 11.36
N GLN A 118 -9.37 3.46 12.05
CA GLN A 118 -10.78 3.88 12.00
C GLN A 118 -10.96 5.31 12.50
N GLU A 119 -10.30 5.68 13.60
CA GLU A 119 -10.36 7.04 14.15
C GLU A 119 -9.75 8.06 13.19
N PHE A 120 -8.62 7.72 12.54
CA PHE A 120 -8.03 8.59 11.53
C PHE A 120 -8.97 8.78 10.33
N ALA A 121 -9.48 7.69 9.76
CA ALA A 121 -10.41 7.73 8.63
C ALA A 121 -11.69 8.52 8.96
N LEU A 122 -12.28 8.30 10.14
CA LEU A 122 -13.46 9.04 10.59
C LEU A 122 -13.16 10.52 10.82
N SER A 123 -11.99 10.87 11.35
CA SER A 123 -11.61 12.27 11.53
C SER A 123 -11.55 13.02 10.21
N MET A 124 -10.99 12.40 9.16
CA MET A 124 -10.99 12.99 7.81
C MET A 124 -12.40 13.20 7.26
N ILE A 125 -13.31 12.25 7.48
CA ILE A 125 -14.72 12.36 7.04
C ILE A 125 -15.39 13.54 7.74
N VAL A 126 -15.23 13.66 9.07
CA VAL A 126 -15.81 14.76 9.84
C VAL A 126 -15.26 16.10 9.38
N SER A 127 -13.94 16.23 9.26
CA SER A 127 -13.30 17.46 8.80
C SER A 127 -13.67 17.86 7.37
N ALA A 128 -14.04 16.91 6.51
CA ALA A 128 -14.51 17.22 5.16
C ALA A 128 -15.95 17.77 5.12
N CYS A 129 -16.69 17.66 6.22
CA CYS A 129 -18.07 18.16 6.35
C CYS A 129 -18.18 19.49 7.10
N GLU A 130 -17.06 20.02 7.62
CA GLU A 130 -16.95 21.32 8.30
C GLU A 130 -16.48 22.42 7.33
#